data_AF-A0A957SA14-F1
#
_entry.id   AF-A0A957SA14-F1
#
_cell.length_a   1.000
_cell.length_b   1.000
_cell.length_c   1.000
_cell.angle_alpha   90.00
_cell.angle_beta   90.00
_cell.angle_gamma   90.00
#
_symmetry.space_group_name_H-M   'P 1'
#
loop_
_entity.id
_entity.type
_entity.pdbx_description
1 polymer ?
#
loop_
_entity_poly.entity_id
_entity_poly.type
_entity_poly.pdbx_seq_one_letter_code
_entity_poly.pdbx_strand_id
1 'polypeptide(L)' 'MAEFIRAQFPAVILRVINIEAGRELIPEAVFATPTYMLNGRVWSLGNPSPAQVSEKLHRLLVETGREEVTT' A
#
# COMPACT_ATOMS: atom_id res chain seq x y z
N MET A 1 -10.22 -3.95 -3.63
CA MET A 1 -9.22 -2.89 -3.38
C MET A 1 -7.99 -3.01 -4.29
N ALA A 2 -7.34 -4.17 -4.38
CA ALA A 2 -6.13 -4.31 -5.20
C ALA A 2 -6.31 -3.87 -6.66
N GLU A 3 -7.42 -4.23 -7.30
CA GLU A 3 -7.74 -3.80 -8.68
C GLU A 3 -7.93 -2.29 -8.81
N PHE A 4 -8.61 -1.67 -7.83
CA PHE A 4 -8.78 -0.22 -7.77
C PHE A 4 -7.41 0.50 -7.73
N ILE A 5 -6.50 0.04 -6.87
CA ILE A 5 -5.15 0.61 -6.78
C ILE A 5 -4.41 0.46 -8.11
N ARG A 6 -4.43 -0.73 -8.72
CA ARG A 6 -3.77 -0.98 -10.01
C ARG A 6 -4.30 -0.08 -11.13
N ALA A 7 -5.61 0.14 -11.16
CA ALA A 7 -6.25 0.95 -12.19
C ALA A 7 -5.99 2.46 -12.02
N GLN A 8 -6.07 2.97 -10.79
CA GLN A 8 -5.99 4.42 -10.52
C GLN A 8 -4.57 4.91 -10.26
N PHE A 9 -3.67 4.04 -9.82
CA PHE A 9 -2.30 4.38 -9.42
C PHE A 9 -1.28 3.46 -10.09
N PRO A 10 -1.14 3.51 -11.43
CA PRO A 10 -0.24 2.60 -12.17
C PRO A 10 1.25 2.76 -11.79
N ALA A 11 1.63 3.91 -11.22
CA ALA A 11 2.98 4.13 -10.70
C ALA A 11 3.27 3.42 -9.36
N VAL A 12 2.25 2.88 -8.69
CA VAL A 12 2.39 2.19 -7.40
C VAL A 12 2.64 0.70 -7.64
N ILE A 13 3.79 0.21 -7.16
CA ILE A 13 4.09 -1.22 -7.15
C ILE A 13 3.23 -1.90 -6.09
N LEU A 14 2.28 -2.74 -6.52
CA LEU A 14 1.37 -3.46 -5.64
C LEU A 14 1.66 -4.96 -5.58
N ARG A 15 1.94 -5.47 -4.39
CA ARG A 15 1.92 -6.91 -4.07
C ARG A 15 0.71 -7.25 -3.22
N VAL A 16 0.08 -8.39 -3.52
CA VAL A 16 -0.98 -8.99 -2.69
C VAL A 16 -0.43 -10.30 -2.16
N ILE A 17 -0.35 -10.42 -0.83
CA ILE A 17 0.19 -11.60 -0.16
C ILE A 17 -0.99 -12.38 0.43
N ASN A 18 -1.11 -13.66 0.06
CA ASN A 18 -2.01 -14.58 0.73
C ASN A 18 -1.27 -15.24 1.90
N ILE A 19 -1.59 -14.81 3.12
CA ILE A 19 -0.91 -15.30 4.33
C ILE A 19 -1.23 -16.77 4.64
N GLU A 20 -2.38 -17.28 4.18
CA GLU A 20 -2.78 -18.67 4.39
C GLU A 20 -1.99 -19.65 3.53
N ALA A 21 -1.33 -19.16 2.47
CA ALA A 21 -0.51 -20.00 1.60
C ALA A 21 0.79 -20.47 2.27
N GLY A 22 1.23 -19.82 3.36
CA GLY A 22 2.41 -20.21 4.15
C GLY A 22 3.76 -20.09 3.41
N ARG A 23 3.82 -19.35 2.29
CA ARG A 23 5.03 -19.27 1.44
C ARG A 23 5.95 -18.11 1.76
N GLU A 24 5.49 -17.14 2.54
CA GLU A 24 6.21 -15.90 2.83
C GLU A 24 6.26 -15.64 4.34
N LEU A 25 7.35 -15.04 4.81
CA LEU A 25 7.43 -14.55 6.19
C LEU A 25 6.47 -13.39 6.37
N ILE A 26 5.50 -13.55 7.28
CA ILE A 26 4.54 -12.52 7.62
C ILE A 26 5.20 -11.59 8.66
N PRO A 27 5.29 -10.27 8.40
CA PRO A 27 5.83 -9.34 9.40
C PRO A 27 5.03 -9.39 10.69
N GLU A 28 5.68 -9.31 11.86
CA GLU A 28 5.00 -9.35 13.17
C GLU A 28 3.90 -8.27 13.32
N ALA A 29 4.07 -7.14 12.64
CA ALA A 29 3.07 -6.06 12.64
C ALA A 29 1.77 -6.43 11.90
N VAL A 30 1.74 -7.53 11.14
CA VAL A 30 0.56 -8.03 10.43
C VAL A 30 -0.12 -9.10 11.29
N PHE A 31 -1.11 -8.67 12.07
CA PHE A 31 -1.85 -9.54 13.00
C PHE A 31 -3.32 -9.75 12.61
N ALA A 32 -3.80 -9.08 11.56
CA ALA A 32 -5.17 -9.19 11.06
C ALA A 32 -5.21 -9.14 9.52
N THR A 33 -6.25 -9.72 8.93
CA THR A 33 -6.49 -9.64 7.48
C THR A 33 -7.79 -8.89 7.17
N PRO A 34 -7.80 -8.01 6.14
CA PRO A 34 -6.63 -7.53 5.40
C PRO A 34 -5.78 -6.53 6.23
N THR A 35 -4.47 -6.52 6.01
CA THR A 35 -3.56 -5.46 6.47
C THR A 35 -2.88 -4.85 5.24
N TYR A 36 -2.87 -3.53 5.16
CA TYR A 36 -2.22 -2.79 4.08
C TYR A 36 -0.92 -2.19 4.59
N MET A 37 0.18 -2.54 3.92
CA MET A 37 1.50 -1.97 4.17
C MET A 37 1.89 -1.08 2.99
N LEU A 38 2.58 0.03 3.31
CA LEU A 38 3.09 0.99 2.34
C LEU A 38 4.54 1.30 2.71
N ASN A 39 5.46 1.06 1.77
CA ASN A 39 6.91 1.25 1.96
C ASN A 39 7.44 0.58 3.25
N GLY A 40 7.03 -0.67 3.48
CA GLY A 40 7.45 -1.48 4.64
C GLY A 40 6.79 -1.12 5.97
N ARG A 41 5.88 -0.13 6.01
CA ARG A 41 5.16 0.28 7.24
C ARG A 41 3.68 -0.07 7.14
N VAL A 42 3.08 -0.49 8.26
CA VAL A 42 1.62 -0.67 8.34
C VAL A 42 0.96 0.69 8.14
N TRP A 43 0.03 0.74 7.20
CA TRP A 43 -0.75 1.94 6.90
C TRP A 43 -2.21 1.77 7.35
N SER A 44 -2.83 0.63 7.07
CA SER A 44 -4.23 0.37 7.44
C SER A 44 -4.41 -1.05 7.94
N LEU A 45 -5.15 -1.19 9.04
CA LEU A 45 -5.68 -2.45 9.54
C LEU A 45 -7.15 -2.54 9.12
N GLY A 46 -7.54 -3.65 8.48
CA GLY A 46 -8.84 -3.76 7.83
C GLY A 46 -8.85 -3.08 6.45
N ASN A 47 -10.02 -3.09 5.82
CA ASN A 47 -10.18 -2.60 4.45
C ASN A 47 -10.45 -1.09 4.43
N PRO A 48 -9.51 -0.25 3.95
CA PRO A 48 -9.78 1.18 3.80
C PRO A 48 -10.83 1.42 2.71
N SER A 49 -11.49 2.58 2.75
CA SER A 49 -12.35 3.01 1.65
C SER A 49 -11.51 3.43 0.43
N PRO A 50 -12.08 3.41 -0.79
CA PRO A 50 -11.40 3.92 -1.98
C PRO A 50 -10.95 5.38 -1.82
N ALA A 51 -11.73 6.21 -1.13
CA ALA A 51 -11.38 7.61 -0.88
C ALA A 51 -10.14 7.75 0.01
N GLN A 52 -10.03 6.95 1.08
CA GLN A 52 -8.86 6.93 1.96
C GLN A 52 -7.60 6.47 1.22
N VAL A 53 -7.75 5.50 0.31
CA VAL A 53 -6.66 5.03 -0.55
C VAL A 53 -6.20 6.11 -1.50
N SER A 54 -7.14 6.76 -2.19
CA SER A 54 -6.80 7.83 -3.13
C SER A 54 -6.10 8.98 -2.44
N GLU A 55 -6.62 9.46 -1.30
CA GLU A 55 -6.00 10.54 -0.54
C GLU A 55 -4.55 10.19 -0.16
N LYS A 56 -4.34 8.98 0.38
CA LYS A 56 -3.02 8.55 0.84
C LYS A 56 -2.02 8.45 -0.30
N LEU A 57 -2.39 7.80 -1.41
CA LEU A 57 -1.48 7.55 -2.53
C LEU A 57 -1.21 8.81 -3.35
N HIS A 58 -2.19 9.70 -3.53
CA HIS A 58 -1.95 11.00 -4.14
C HIS A 58 -0.95 11.83 -3.34
N ARG A 59 -1.09 11.88 -2.02
CA ARG A 59 -0.15 12.60 -1.15
C ARG A 59 1.27 12.04 -1.29
N LEU A 60 1.41 10.72 -1.25
CA LEU A 60 2.71 10.06 -1.38
C LEU A 60 3.38 10.38 -2.73
N LEU A 61 2.65 10.28 -3.84
CA LEU A 61 3.21 10.51 -5.18
C LEU A 61 3.64 11.97 -5.37
N VAL A 62 2.92 12.93 -4.78
CA VAL A 62 3.32 14.34 -4.78
C VAL A 62 4.58 14.56 -3.94
N GLU A 63 4.71 13.90 -2.80
CA GLU A 63 5.89 13.99 -1.93
C GLU A 63 7.13 13.40 -2.63
N THR A 64 7.02 12.21 -3.22
CA THR A 64 8.12 11.57 -3.96
C THR A 64 8.59 12.41 -5.15
N GLY A 65 7.67 13.01 -5.92
CA GLY A 65 8.04 13.88 -7.04
C GLY A 65 8.71 15.20 -6.65
N ARG A 66 8.67 15.60 -5.37
CA ARG A 66 9.35 16.80 -4.86
C ARG A 66 10.77 16.54 -4.38
N GLU A 67 11.08 15.30 -3.99
CA GLU A 67 12.41 14.92 -3.51
C GLU A 67 13.42 14.77 -4.66
N GLU A 68 12.96 14.50 -5.89
CA GLU A 68 13.82 14.30 -7.07
C GLU A 68 14.38 15.61 -7.68
N VAL A 69 14.00 16.80 -7.20
CA VAL A 69 14.35 18.11 -7.82
C VAL A 69 15.53 18.82 -7.12
N THR A 70 16.27 18.14 -6.24
CA THR A 70 17.45 18.74 -5.58
C THR A 70 18.74 18.03 -6.01
N THR A 71 19.29 18.36 -7.18
CA THR A 71 20.72 18.16 -7.52
C THR A 71 21.15 19.15 -8.59
#